data_AF-A0A519VKC5-F1
#
_entry.id   AF-A0A519VKC5-F1
#
_cell.length_a   1.000
_cell.length_b   1.000
_cell.length_c   1.000
_cell.angle_alpha   90.00
_cell.angle_beta   90.00
_cell.angle_gamma   90.00
#
_symmetry.space_group_name_H-M   'P 1'
#
loop_
_entity.id
_entity.type
_entity.pdbx_description
1 polymer ?
#
loop_
_entity_poly.entity_id
_entity_poly.type
_entity_poly.pdbx_seq_one_letter_code
_entity_poly.pdbx_strand_id
1 'polypeptide(L)'
;MIIGIDETGNFDPTSNLRHIFIAALIESENSKLSLKQDQFTKWENSLPSSFKTTSGEVKGSLLKVEQLQQFLQQVIFQMPLVRTCFVSVVPANATTALIDKHFQMELRQIEYSNQVYHIRGSTKYNLNFLDNYVNWFKNRSLRDYLKMHCLKHLLKDSFNNAIIHSALQNRTEELIEISFKVDRDFLTEENRFWEHYSKSSIENYTKDNPFIVIDTWDENHPFTKKYIFNHKGKSSINIKKVYENLKFLDSREHFEIRIADIIGIIYNRFYNRGKLVREFELLDNAKVINDAHIEIGFLEFDAERTFEILKGQID
;
A
#
# COMPACT_ATOMS: atom_id res chain seq x y z
N MET A 1 13.99 1.61 5.53
CA MET A 1 13.37 1.83 4.20
C MET A 1 12.16 2.70 4.30
N ILE A 2 12.04 3.71 3.44
CA ILE A 2 10.82 4.50 3.30
C ILE A 2 10.02 3.99 2.11
N ILE A 3 8.74 3.71 2.33
CA ILE A 3 7.79 3.29 1.31
C ILE A 3 6.78 4.43 1.13
N GLY A 4 6.94 5.22 0.08
CA GLY A 4 5.97 6.24 -0.32
C GLY A 4 4.85 5.61 -1.15
N ILE A 5 3.59 5.89 -0.84
CA ILE A 5 2.43 5.28 -1.50
C ILE A 5 1.49 6.37 -1.99
N ASP A 6 1.04 6.23 -3.23
CA ASP A 6 0.00 7.05 -3.83
C ASP A 6 -0.86 6.22 -4.80
N GLU A 7 -1.92 6.82 -5.32
CA GLU A 7 -2.93 6.22 -6.17
C GLU A 7 -3.17 7.01 -7.46
N THR A 8 -3.64 6.34 -8.50
CA THR A 8 -4.05 6.98 -9.74
C THR A 8 -5.30 6.33 -10.31
N GLY A 9 -6.24 7.17 -10.71
CA GLY A 9 -7.58 6.78 -11.14
C GLY A 9 -8.67 7.22 -10.16
N ASN A 10 -9.92 7.14 -10.60
CA ASN A 10 -11.06 7.57 -9.79
C ASN A 10 -11.70 6.44 -8.96
N PHE A 11 -11.31 5.18 -9.18
CA PHE A 11 -11.85 3.99 -8.50
C PHE A 11 -13.38 3.87 -8.64
N ASP A 12 -13.93 4.36 -9.75
CA ASP A 12 -15.37 4.20 -10.04
C ASP A 12 -15.67 2.71 -10.30
N PRO A 13 -16.63 2.10 -9.57
CA PRO A 13 -16.94 0.67 -9.69
C PRO A 13 -17.48 0.26 -11.07
N THR A 14 -17.78 1.21 -11.95
CA THR A 14 -18.24 0.97 -13.34
C THR A 14 -17.16 1.25 -14.39
N SER A 15 -15.98 1.68 -13.95
CA SER A 15 -14.88 2.07 -14.83
C SER A 15 -14.27 0.87 -15.57
N ASN A 16 -14.09 1.04 -16.88
CA ASN A 16 -13.27 0.15 -17.71
C ASN A 16 -11.77 0.48 -17.64
N LEU A 17 -11.40 1.56 -16.96
CA LEU A 17 -10.01 1.95 -16.79
C LEU A 17 -9.39 1.23 -15.59
N ARG A 18 -8.10 0.92 -15.73
CA ARG A 18 -7.28 0.41 -14.63
C ARG A 18 -7.02 1.51 -13.61
N HIS A 19 -7.37 1.24 -12.36
CA HIS A 19 -6.99 2.05 -11.21
C HIS A 19 -5.80 1.40 -10.51
N ILE A 20 -4.87 2.21 -10.01
CA ILE A 20 -3.56 1.73 -9.57
C ILE A 20 -3.20 2.40 -8.25
N PHE A 21 -2.77 1.60 -7.29
CA PHE A 21 -1.98 2.03 -6.14
C PHE A 21 -0.53 1.68 -6.41
N ILE A 22 0.39 2.61 -6.16
CA ILE A 22 1.81 2.43 -6.41
C ILE A 22 2.63 2.74 -5.16
N ALA A 23 3.68 1.97 -4.94
CA ALA A 23 4.64 2.22 -3.89
C ALA A 23 6.03 2.50 -4.48
N ALA A 24 6.67 3.55 -3.98
CA ALA A 24 8.06 3.88 -4.20
C ALA A 24 8.88 3.48 -2.97
N LEU A 25 9.76 2.50 -3.13
CA LEU A 25 10.65 1.98 -2.10
C LEU A 25 11.98 2.71 -2.20
N ILE A 26 12.33 3.47 -1.16
CA ILE A 26 13.49 4.36 -1.10
C ILE A 26 14.37 3.96 0.08
N GLU A 27 15.65 3.76 -0.21
CA GLU A 27 16.67 3.44 0.79
C GLU A 27 16.88 4.61 1.77
N SER A 28 16.84 4.35 3.08
CA SER A 28 16.91 5.39 4.10
C SER A 28 18.29 5.58 4.71
N GLU A 29 19.08 4.52 4.85
CA GLU A 29 20.32 4.54 5.63
C GLU A 29 21.48 5.27 4.95
N ASN A 30 22.49 5.67 5.73
CA ASN A 30 23.74 6.28 5.22
C ASN A 30 23.49 7.51 4.32
N SER A 31 22.62 8.42 4.76
CA SER A 31 22.25 9.66 4.04
C SER A 31 21.55 9.44 2.69
N LYS A 32 21.19 8.21 2.33
CA LYS A 32 20.54 7.87 1.05
C LYS A 32 19.19 8.56 0.88
N LEU A 33 18.41 8.70 1.97
CA LEU A 33 17.13 9.41 1.90
C LEU A 33 17.31 10.88 1.52
N SER A 34 18.24 11.57 2.20
CA SER A 34 18.54 12.98 1.93
C SER A 34 19.09 13.15 0.51
N LEU A 35 19.96 12.26 0.06
CA LEU A 35 20.47 12.28 -1.31
C LEU A 35 19.34 12.10 -2.34
N LYS A 36 18.37 11.22 -2.07
CA LYS A 36 17.20 11.04 -2.94
C LYS A 36 16.31 12.28 -2.94
N GLN A 37 16.09 12.89 -1.78
CA GLN A 37 15.35 14.14 -1.66
C GLN A 37 15.98 15.26 -2.48
N ASP A 38 17.31 15.40 -2.44
CA ASP A 38 18.04 16.38 -3.25
C ASP A 38 17.90 16.12 -4.74
N GLN A 39 17.98 14.87 -5.17
CA GLN A 39 17.79 14.48 -6.57
C GLN A 39 16.38 14.82 -7.06
N PHE A 40 15.36 14.46 -6.28
CA PHE A 40 13.98 14.81 -6.59
C PHE A 40 13.77 16.33 -6.64
N THR A 41 14.25 17.06 -5.64
CA THR A 41 14.12 18.52 -5.56
C THR A 41 14.82 19.22 -6.71
N LYS A 42 16.01 18.75 -7.13
CA LYS A 42 16.71 19.28 -8.31
C LYS A 42 15.91 19.09 -9.58
N TRP A 43 15.37 17.88 -9.79
CA TRP A 43 14.50 17.61 -10.94
C TRP A 43 13.23 18.48 -10.90
N GLU A 44 12.55 18.54 -9.76
CA GLU A 44 11.34 19.35 -9.56
C GLU A 44 11.59 20.84 -9.84
N ASN A 45 12.72 21.38 -9.41
CA ASN A 45 13.11 22.76 -9.66
C ASN A 45 13.52 23.04 -11.11
N SER A 46 13.90 22.02 -11.88
CA SER A 46 14.19 22.16 -13.31
C SER A 46 12.94 22.33 -14.18
N LEU A 47 11.76 21.98 -13.65
CA LEU A 47 10.51 22.06 -14.39
C LEU A 47 9.98 23.50 -14.49
N PRO A 48 9.56 23.96 -15.69
CA PRO A 48 8.85 25.22 -15.87
C PRO A 48 7.60 25.32 -14.99
N SER A 49 7.23 26.55 -14.60
CA SER A 49 6.02 26.82 -13.81
C SER A 49 4.73 26.35 -14.47
N SER A 50 4.70 26.18 -15.79
CA SER A 50 3.55 25.63 -16.54
C SER A 50 3.23 24.17 -16.20
N PHE A 51 4.15 23.43 -15.58
CA PHE A 51 3.92 22.08 -15.08
C PHE A 51 3.55 22.03 -13.60
N LYS A 52 3.46 23.20 -12.95
CA LYS A 52 3.21 23.31 -11.52
C LYS A 52 1.84 23.94 -11.25
N THR A 53 1.23 23.56 -10.14
CA THR A 53 0.05 24.24 -9.61
C THR A 53 0.42 25.64 -9.09
N THR A 54 -0.57 26.43 -8.71
CA THR A 54 -0.35 27.73 -8.04
C THR A 54 0.37 27.59 -6.70
N SER A 55 0.28 26.42 -6.05
CA SER A 55 1.04 26.08 -4.84
C SER A 55 2.48 25.62 -5.13
N GLY A 56 2.88 25.53 -6.40
CA GLY A 56 4.23 25.10 -6.81
C GLY A 56 4.41 23.58 -6.93
N GLU A 57 3.36 22.80 -6.70
CA GLU A 57 3.38 21.35 -6.78
C GLU A 57 3.36 20.87 -8.23
N VAL A 58 4.16 19.85 -8.57
CA VAL A 58 4.18 19.29 -9.92
C VAL A 58 2.87 18.59 -10.22
N LYS A 59 2.19 19.03 -11.27
CA LYS A 59 0.98 18.36 -11.76
C LYS A 59 1.38 17.27 -12.74
N GLY A 60 1.50 16.02 -12.27
CA GLY A 60 1.97 14.89 -13.09
C GLY A 60 1.20 14.69 -14.40
N SER A 61 -0.10 14.99 -14.42
CA SER A 61 -0.92 14.95 -15.65
C SER A 61 -0.46 15.91 -16.76
N LEU A 62 0.27 16.98 -16.44
CA LEU A 62 0.80 17.95 -17.41
C LEU A 62 2.17 17.55 -17.98
N LEU A 63 2.92 16.66 -17.31
CA LEU A 63 4.28 16.30 -17.74
C LEU A 63 4.27 15.65 -19.12
N LYS A 64 5.19 16.06 -20.01
CA LYS A 64 5.38 15.40 -21.31
C LYS A 64 6.35 14.22 -21.17
N VAL A 65 6.51 13.46 -22.25
CA VAL A 65 7.38 12.28 -22.30
C VAL A 65 8.80 12.65 -21.89
N GLU A 66 9.31 13.78 -22.38
CA GLU A 66 10.68 14.24 -22.10
C GLU A 66 10.90 14.52 -20.61
N GLN A 67 9.94 15.15 -19.93
CA GLN A 67 10.03 15.40 -18.48
C GLN A 67 9.96 14.11 -17.66
N LEU A 68 9.17 13.14 -18.10
CA LEU A 68 9.07 11.82 -17.46
C LEU A 68 10.35 11.00 -17.68
N GLN A 69 10.97 11.08 -18.86
CA GLN A 69 12.29 10.48 -19.11
C GLN A 69 13.38 11.11 -18.24
N GLN A 70 13.38 12.43 -18.09
CA GLN A 70 14.30 13.13 -17.17
C GLN A 70 14.08 12.71 -15.72
N PHE A 71 12.82 12.58 -15.28
CA PHE A 71 12.49 12.07 -13.95
C PHE A 71 13.07 10.67 -13.72
N LEU A 72 12.87 9.76 -14.69
CA LEU A 72 13.42 8.41 -14.60
C LEU A 72 14.94 8.41 -14.48
N GLN A 73 15.63 9.20 -15.30
CA GLN A 73 17.09 9.25 -15.30
C GLN A 73 17.68 9.92 -14.04
N GLN A 74 17.10 11.05 -13.62
CA GLN A 74 17.67 11.89 -12.55
C GLN A 74 17.21 11.48 -11.15
N VAL A 75 16.05 10.83 -11.05
CA VAL A 75 15.44 10.48 -9.76
C VAL A 75 15.33 8.97 -9.59
N ILE A 76 14.74 8.23 -10.52
CA ILE A 76 14.47 6.79 -10.30
C ILE A 76 15.75 5.95 -10.43
N PHE A 77 16.50 6.14 -11.52
CA PHE A 77 17.68 5.35 -11.86
C PHE A 77 19.00 5.93 -11.35
N GLN A 78 18.95 7.12 -10.75
CA GLN A 78 20.09 7.69 -10.05
C GLN A 78 20.25 7.02 -8.68
N MET A 79 21.48 6.61 -8.31
CA MET A 79 21.74 5.99 -7.01
C MET A 79 21.46 6.97 -5.84
N PRO A 80 20.82 6.53 -4.74
CA PRO A 80 20.25 5.19 -4.52
C PRO A 80 19.01 4.93 -5.39
N LEU A 81 18.87 3.76 -6.00
CA LEU A 81 17.74 3.50 -6.91
C LEU A 81 16.40 3.55 -6.18
N VAL A 82 15.37 4.05 -6.86
CA VAL A 82 13.98 3.90 -6.41
C VAL A 82 13.43 2.61 -6.98
N ARG A 83 12.92 1.75 -6.12
CA ARG A 83 12.24 0.52 -6.51
C ARG A 83 10.73 0.72 -6.45
N THR A 84 10.00 -0.05 -7.23
CA THR A 84 8.54 0.09 -7.30
C THR A 84 7.84 -1.24 -7.12
N CYS A 85 6.61 -1.16 -6.59
CA CYS A 85 5.62 -2.21 -6.70
C CYS A 85 4.24 -1.57 -6.79
N PHE A 86 3.27 -2.29 -7.35
CA PHE A 86 1.96 -1.71 -7.57
C PHE A 86 0.86 -2.76 -7.52
N VAL A 87 -0.32 -2.29 -7.13
CA VAL A 87 -1.54 -3.06 -7.14
C VAL A 87 -2.54 -2.32 -8.00
N SER A 88 -3.32 -3.06 -8.77
CA SER A 88 -4.30 -2.47 -9.67
C SER A 88 -5.63 -3.19 -9.63
N VAL A 89 -6.68 -2.52 -10.09
CA VAL A 89 -8.00 -3.11 -10.30
C VAL A 89 -8.59 -2.55 -11.58
N VAL A 90 -9.28 -3.38 -12.35
CA VAL A 90 -10.14 -2.96 -13.45
C VAL A 90 -11.57 -3.28 -13.03
N PRO A 91 -12.32 -2.31 -12.46
CA PRO A 91 -13.61 -2.61 -11.82
C PRO A 91 -14.60 -3.31 -12.74
N ALA A 92 -14.64 -2.94 -14.04
CA ALA A 92 -15.50 -3.57 -15.02
C ALA A 92 -15.21 -5.07 -15.29
N ASN A 93 -14.09 -5.61 -14.82
CA ASN A 93 -13.85 -7.07 -14.85
C ASN A 93 -14.75 -7.82 -13.85
N ALA A 94 -15.45 -7.10 -12.95
CA ALA A 94 -16.46 -7.63 -12.05
C ALA A 94 -17.76 -6.82 -12.17
N THR A 95 -18.90 -7.43 -11.85
CA THR A 95 -20.15 -6.66 -11.75
C THR A 95 -20.11 -5.80 -10.49
N THR A 96 -20.75 -4.63 -10.53
CA THR A 96 -20.90 -3.78 -9.33
C THR A 96 -21.58 -4.54 -8.17
N ALA A 97 -22.52 -5.44 -8.49
CA ALA A 97 -23.16 -6.31 -7.51
C ALA A 97 -22.17 -7.31 -6.87
N LEU A 98 -21.20 -7.83 -7.62
CA LEU A 98 -20.18 -8.70 -7.07
C LEU A 98 -19.20 -7.92 -6.17
N ILE A 99 -18.79 -6.71 -6.58
CA ILE A 99 -17.96 -5.84 -5.73
C ILE A 99 -18.70 -5.52 -4.43
N ASP A 100 -19.98 -5.16 -4.50
CA ASP A 100 -20.81 -4.93 -3.32
C ASP A 100 -20.94 -6.19 -2.45
N LYS A 101 -21.12 -7.36 -3.05
CA LYS A 101 -21.16 -8.64 -2.31
C LYS A 101 -19.88 -8.89 -1.50
N HIS A 102 -18.70 -8.56 -2.04
CA HIS A 102 -17.43 -8.59 -1.30
C HIS A 102 -17.39 -7.54 -0.18
N PHE A 103 -17.84 -6.32 -0.45
CA PHE A 103 -17.93 -5.26 0.56
C PHE A 103 -18.85 -5.64 1.73
N GLN A 104 -20.06 -6.16 1.44
CA GLN A 104 -21.01 -6.62 2.45
C GLN A 104 -20.46 -7.79 3.27
N MET A 105 -19.70 -8.69 2.66
CA MET A 105 -19.05 -9.79 3.40
C MET A 105 -18.03 -9.27 4.41
N GLU A 106 -17.18 -8.32 4.00
CA GLU A 106 -16.17 -7.72 4.87
C GLU A 106 -16.82 -6.90 5.99
N LEU A 107 -17.91 -6.17 5.70
CA LEU A 107 -18.73 -5.49 6.72
C LEU A 107 -19.30 -6.50 7.72
N ARG A 108 -19.91 -7.60 7.25
CA ARG A 108 -20.50 -8.63 8.11
C ARG A 108 -19.46 -9.26 9.03
N GLN A 109 -18.23 -9.47 8.53
CA GLN A 109 -17.12 -9.97 9.33
C GLN A 109 -16.70 -8.98 10.43
N ILE A 110 -16.63 -7.68 10.11
CA ILE A 110 -16.30 -6.62 11.06
C ILE A 110 -17.39 -6.52 12.14
N GLU A 111 -18.67 -6.55 11.75
CA GLU A 111 -19.82 -6.53 12.67
C GLU A 111 -19.80 -7.73 13.61
N TYR A 112 -19.60 -8.94 13.09
CA TYR A 112 -19.51 -10.16 13.91
C TYR A 112 -18.34 -10.11 14.88
N SER A 113 -17.16 -9.69 14.41
CA SER A 113 -15.98 -9.54 15.28
C SER A 113 -16.25 -8.57 16.43
N ASN A 114 -16.92 -7.44 16.15
CA ASN A 114 -17.31 -6.48 17.18
C ASN A 114 -18.28 -7.09 18.20
N GLN A 115 -19.30 -7.82 17.75
CA GLN A 115 -20.24 -8.53 18.64
C GLN A 115 -19.53 -9.52 19.57
N VAL A 116 -18.59 -10.30 19.03
CA VAL A 116 -17.80 -11.24 19.84
C VAL A 116 -16.98 -10.52 20.91
N TYR A 117 -16.37 -9.37 20.59
CA TYR A 117 -15.63 -8.57 21.58
C TYR A 117 -16.52 -8.03 22.71
N HIS A 118 -17.75 -7.61 22.38
CA HIS A 118 -18.74 -7.18 23.37
C HIS A 118 -19.18 -8.33 24.28
N ILE A 119 -19.55 -9.49 23.71
CA ILE A 119 -19.99 -10.67 24.46
C ILE A 119 -18.89 -11.15 25.43
N ARG A 120 -17.64 -11.14 24.98
CA ARG A 120 -16.48 -11.58 25.79
C ARG A 120 -16.05 -10.56 26.85
N GLY A 121 -16.67 -9.38 26.89
CA GLY A 121 -16.28 -8.30 27.81
C GLY A 121 -14.81 -7.91 27.66
N SER A 122 -14.30 -7.89 26.42
CA SER A 122 -12.87 -7.76 26.16
C SER A 122 -12.29 -6.45 26.72
N THR A 123 -11.43 -6.53 27.73
CA THR A 123 -10.69 -5.38 28.28
C THR A 123 -9.52 -4.92 27.39
N LYS A 124 -9.18 -5.72 26.36
CA LYS A 124 -8.07 -5.45 25.43
C LYS A 124 -8.39 -4.35 24.41
N TYR A 125 -9.66 -4.10 24.13
CA TYR A 125 -10.10 -3.19 23.07
C TYR A 125 -11.07 -2.14 23.61
N ASN A 126 -10.98 -0.92 23.09
CA ASN A 126 -11.94 0.13 23.38
C ASN A 126 -13.22 -0.15 22.57
N LEU A 127 -14.26 -0.66 23.22
CA LEU A 127 -15.52 -1.04 22.57
C LEU A 127 -16.20 0.13 21.86
N ASN A 128 -16.18 1.33 22.46
CA ASN A 128 -16.73 2.54 21.81
C ASN A 128 -15.98 2.89 20.52
N PHE A 129 -14.66 2.67 20.47
CA PHE A 129 -13.90 2.84 19.24
C PHE A 129 -14.34 1.82 18.17
N LEU A 130 -14.54 0.56 18.55
CA LEU A 130 -14.97 -0.49 17.62
C LEU A 130 -16.38 -0.23 17.08
N ASP A 131 -17.31 0.24 17.91
CA ASP A 131 -18.66 0.62 17.47
C ASP A 131 -18.62 1.77 16.45
N ASN A 132 -17.82 2.80 16.72
CA ASN A 132 -17.62 3.90 15.77
C ASN A 132 -16.93 3.42 14.48
N TYR A 133 -15.99 2.49 14.58
CA TYR A 133 -15.31 1.90 13.42
C TYR A 133 -16.27 1.12 12.52
N VAL A 134 -17.17 0.30 13.09
CA VAL A 134 -18.22 -0.40 12.33
C VAL A 134 -19.10 0.61 11.59
N ASN A 135 -19.57 1.64 12.29
CA ASN A 135 -20.40 2.69 11.69
C ASN A 135 -19.67 3.45 10.57
N TRP A 136 -18.39 3.73 10.78
CA TRP A 136 -17.54 4.36 9.76
C TRP A 136 -17.42 3.47 8.51
N PHE A 137 -17.14 2.17 8.68
CA PHE A 137 -16.97 1.23 7.56
C PHE A 137 -18.26 1.05 6.76
N LYS A 138 -19.41 0.96 7.45
CA LYS A 138 -20.74 0.86 6.83
C LYS A 138 -21.08 2.05 5.94
N ASN A 139 -20.56 3.23 6.25
CA ASN A 139 -20.79 4.46 5.49
C ASN A 139 -19.78 4.67 4.35
N ARG A 140 -18.95 3.68 4.01
CA ARG A 140 -18.03 3.76 2.87
C ARG A 140 -18.74 3.47 1.56
N SER A 141 -18.34 4.18 0.52
CA SER A 141 -18.80 3.90 -0.84
C SER A 141 -18.05 2.71 -1.44
N LEU A 142 -18.56 2.11 -2.52
CA LEU A 142 -17.82 1.08 -3.27
C LEU A 142 -16.48 1.61 -3.81
N ARG A 143 -16.41 2.91 -4.12
CA ARG A 143 -15.16 3.58 -4.50
C ARG A 143 -14.14 3.51 -3.35
N ASP A 144 -14.56 3.86 -2.14
CA ASP A 144 -13.69 3.79 -0.96
C ASP A 144 -13.29 2.35 -0.67
N TYR A 145 -14.23 1.40 -0.79
CA TYR A 145 -13.95 -0.03 -0.66
C TYR A 145 -12.87 -0.50 -1.63
N LEU A 146 -12.95 -0.13 -2.92
CA LEU A 146 -11.93 -0.47 -3.91
C LEU A 146 -10.55 0.09 -3.54
N LYS A 147 -10.48 1.33 -3.05
CA LYS A 147 -9.23 1.94 -2.57
C LYS A 147 -8.67 1.20 -1.36
N MET A 148 -9.51 0.95 -0.35
CA MET A 148 -9.19 0.18 0.85
C MET A 148 -8.66 -1.21 0.49
N HIS A 149 -9.30 -1.87 -0.47
CA HIS A 149 -8.91 -3.20 -0.94
C HIS A 149 -7.57 -3.17 -1.68
N CYS A 150 -7.33 -2.19 -2.57
CA CYS A 150 -6.03 -2.04 -3.23
C CYS A 150 -4.91 -1.73 -2.24
N LEU A 151 -5.16 -0.83 -1.29
CA LEU A 151 -4.16 -0.41 -0.31
C LEU A 151 -3.70 -1.57 0.58
N LYS A 152 -4.61 -2.44 1.07
CA LYS A 152 -4.21 -3.56 1.93
C LYS A 152 -3.26 -4.54 1.22
N HIS A 153 -3.50 -4.81 -0.07
CA HIS A 153 -2.61 -5.64 -0.88
C HIS A 153 -1.26 -4.95 -1.12
N LEU A 154 -1.28 -3.66 -1.50
CA LEU A 154 -0.05 -2.93 -1.76
C LEU A 154 0.84 -2.84 -0.51
N LEU A 155 0.25 -2.54 0.66
CA LEU A 155 0.99 -2.48 1.92
C LEU A 155 1.68 -3.82 2.22
N LYS A 156 0.98 -4.93 2.01
CA LYS A 156 1.59 -6.26 2.19
C LYS A 156 2.76 -6.48 1.26
N ASP A 157 2.56 -6.27 -0.03
CA ASP A 157 3.55 -6.66 -1.04
C ASP A 157 4.75 -5.73 -1.04
N SER A 158 4.54 -4.43 -0.81
CA SER A 158 5.63 -3.48 -0.60
C SER A 158 6.45 -3.82 0.64
N PHE A 159 5.83 -4.32 1.72
CA PHE A 159 6.57 -4.82 2.89
C PHE A 159 7.45 -6.03 2.55
N ASN A 160 6.87 -7.03 1.88
CA ASN A 160 7.61 -8.22 1.43
C ASN A 160 8.80 -7.85 0.52
N ASN A 161 8.58 -6.91 -0.40
CA ASN A 161 9.62 -6.42 -1.28
C ASN A 161 10.73 -5.69 -0.51
N ALA A 162 10.36 -4.89 0.48
CA ALA A 162 11.33 -4.22 1.35
C ALA A 162 12.16 -5.22 2.17
N ILE A 163 11.54 -6.30 2.66
CA ILE A 163 12.22 -7.40 3.36
C ILE A 163 13.23 -8.06 2.42
N ILE A 164 12.78 -8.52 1.24
CA ILE A 164 13.65 -9.21 0.28
C ILE A 164 14.82 -8.33 -0.14
N HIS A 165 14.56 -7.08 -0.52
CA HIS A 165 15.62 -6.16 -0.96
C HIS A 165 16.65 -5.94 0.14
N SER A 166 16.19 -5.68 1.37
CA SER A 166 17.09 -5.41 2.49
C SER A 166 17.88 -6.67 2.88
N ALA A 167 17.25 -7.85 2.82
CA ALA A 167 17.88 -9.13 3.09
C ALA A 167 18.98 -9.47 2.05
N LEU A 168 18.67 -9.38 0.76
CA LEU A 168 19.61 -9.66 -0.33
C LEU A 168 20.84 -8.74 -0.30
N GLN A 169 20.71 -7.56 0.29
CA GLN A 169 21.77 -6.56 0.39
C GLN A 169 22.47 -6.56 1.77
N ASN A 170 22.11 -7.47 2.68
CA ASN A 170 22.59 -7.52 4.06
C ASN A 170 22.41 -6.19 4.83
N ARG A 171 21.26 -5.54 4.66
CA ARG A 171 20.96 -4.23 5.26
C ARG A 171 20.00 -4.38 6.43
N THR A 172 20.52 -4.88 7.54
CA THR A 172 19.72 -5.20 8.72
C THR A 172 19.08 -3.97 9.37
N GLU A 173 19.74 -2.81 9.36
CA GLU A 173 19.20 -1.54 9.87
C GLU A 173 18.01 -1.05 9.03
N GLU A 174 18.18 -1.05 7.71
CA GLU A 174 17.15 -0.70 6.73
C GLU A 174 15.88 -1.56 6.89
N LEU A 175 16.10 -2.84 7.17
CA LEU A 175 15.09 -3.88 7.37
C LEU A 175 14.29 -3.68 8.67
N ILE A 176 14.92 -3.23 9.76
CA ILE A 176 14.21 -2.95 11.00
C ILE A 176 13.50 -1.60 10.98
N GLU A 177 13.96 -0.62 10.20
CA GLU A 177 13.35 0.72 10.10
C GLU A 177 12.50 0.90 8.83
N ILE A 178 11.73 -0.13 8.45
CA ILE A 178 10.75 0.01 7.37
C ILE A 178 9.60 0.90 7.85
N SER A 179 9.20 1.86 7.02
CA SER A 179 8.08 2.77 7.30
C SER A 179 7.25 3.05 6.04
N PHE A 180 5.96 3.27 6.25
CA PHE A 180 5.00 3.57 5.18
C PHE A 180 4.52 5.01 5.31
N LYS A 181 4.52 5.70 4.18
CA LYS A 181 4.03 7.07 4.05
C LYS A 181 3.03 7.09 2.91
N VAL A 182 1.76 7.08 3.27
CA VAL A 182 0.64 6.99 2.34
C VAL A 182 0.07 8.37 2.14
N ASP A 183 -0.25 8.73 0.91
CA ASP A 183 -0.98 9.97 0.66
C ASP A 183 -2.30 9.99 1.44
N ARG A 184 -2.65 11.15 1.99
CA ARG A 184 -3.89 11.33 2.73
C ARG A 184 -5.01 11.95 1.89
N ASP A 185 -4.72 12.45 0.69
CA ASP A 185 -5.68 13.24 -0.08
C ASP A 185 -6.92 12.42 -0.50
N PHE A 186 -6.80 11.10 -0.50
CA PHE A 186 -7.93 10.21 -0.76
C PHE A 186 -8.78 9.86 0.46
N LEU A 187 -8.38 10.26 1.68
CA LEU A 187 -9.09 9.96 2.91
C LEU A 187 -10.25 10.93 3.14
N THR A 188 -11.46 10.40 3.19
CA THR A 188 -12.65 11.16 3.60
C THR A 188 -12.79 11.11 5.13
N GLU A 189 -12.02 11.96 5.80
CA GLU A 189 -11.95 12.16 7.27
C GLU A 189 -11.60 10.92 8.13
N GLU A 190 -11.06 11.18 9.32
CA GLU A 190 -10.65 10.21 10.35
C GLU A 190 -9.54 9.19 9.97
N ASN A 191 -8.30 9.66 9.83
CA ASN A 191 -7.09 8.84 9.59
C ASN A 191 -6.99 7.58 10.48
N ARG A 192 -7.44 7.68 11.74
CA ARG A 192 -7.39 6.57 12.71
C ARG A 192 -8.13 5.32 12.26
N PHE A 193 -9.23 5.45 11.51
CA PHE A 193 -10.02 4.29 11.05
C PHE A 193 -9.40 3.64 9.83
N TRP A 194 -8.84 4.44 8.92
CA TRP A 194 -8.04 3.94 7.82
C TRP A 194 -6.80 3.19 8.31
N GLU A 195 -6.11 3.73 9.32
CA GLU A 195 -5.01 3.03 9.98
C GLU A 195 -5.48 1.72 10.61
N HIS A 196 -6.59 1.74 11.35
CA HIS A 196 -7.13 0.54 11.99
C HIS A 196 -7.52 -0.53 10.96
N TYR A 197 -8.25 -0.14 9.89
CA TYR A 197 -8.60 -1.05 8.80
C TYR A 197 -7.35 -1.64 8.14
N SER A 198 -6.35 -0.81 7.83
CA SER A 198 -5.11 -1.28 7.18
C SER A 198 -4.36 -2.28 8.06
N LYS A 199 -4.25 -1.98 9.36
CA LYS A 199 -3.63 -2.86 10.37
C LYS A 199 -4.38 -4.20 10.47
N SER A 200 -5.69 -4.16 10.69
CA SER A 200 -6.53 -5.35 10.88
C SER A 200 -6.62 -6.21 9.62
N SER A 201 -6.71 -5.59 8.45
CA SER A 201 -6.79 -6.30 7.17
C SER A 201 -5.54 -7.11 6.90
N ILE A 202 -4.37 -6.54 7.19
CA ILE A 202 -3.10 -7.21 6.93
C ILE A 202 -2.82 -8.25 8.00
N GLU A 203 -3.22 -8.00 9.26
CA GLU A 203 -3.20 -9.03 10.29
C GLU A 203 -4.02 -10.25 9.89
N ASN A 204 -5.21 -10.06 9.33
CA ASN A 204 -6.03 -11.17 8.87
C ASN A 204 -5.44 -11.84 7.62
N TYR A 205 -5.01 -11.06 6.63
CA TYR A 205 -4.45 -11.59 5.39
C TYR A 205 -3.17 -12.42 5.62
N THR A 206 -2.36 -12.02 6.61
CA THR A 206 -1.08 -12.67 6.91
C THR A 206 -1.21 -13.94 7.76
N LYS A 207 -2.41 -14.28 8.26
CA LYS A 207 -2.68 -15.58 8.88
C LYS A 207 -2.57 -16.72 7.87
N ASP A 208 -3.13 -16.52 6.68
CA ASP A 208 -3.11 -17.51 5.60
C ASP A 208 -1.93 -17.31 4.65
N ASN A 209 -1.46 -16.07 4.51
CA ASN A 209 -0.33 -15.70 3.65
C ASN A 209 0.72 -14.90 4.44
N PRO A 210 1.51 -15.57 5.31
CA PRO A 210 2.49 -14.89 6.16
C PRO A 210 3.49 -14.08 5.32
N PHE A 211 4.00 -12.98 5.88
CA PHE A 211 5.09 -12.29 5.20
C PHE A 211 6.32 -13.19 5.13
N ILE A 212 7.19 -12.85 4.19
CA ILE A 212 8.41 -13.60 3.93
C ILE A 212 9.33 -13.50 5.15
N VAL A 213 9.74 -14.66 5.66
CA VAL A 213 10.79 -14.80 6.67
C VAL A 213 11.92 -15.58 6.02
N ILE A 214 13.14 -15.05 6.11
CA ILE A 214 14.32 -15.75 5.61
C ILE A 214 14.63 -16.88 6.60
N ASP A 215 14.67 -18.12 6.12
CA ASP A 215 14.87 -19.35 6.89
C ASP A 215 16.23 -19.43 7.60
N THR A 216 17.24 -18.73 7.08
CA THR A 216 18.57 -18.64 7.69
C THR A 216 18.65 -17.66 8.87
N TRP A 217 17.62 -16.86 9.13
CA TRP A 217 17.59 -15.95 10.27
C TRP A 217 17.21 -16.68 11.55
N ASP A 218 18.14 -16.76 12.50
CA ASP A 218 17.88 -17.30 13.82
C ASP A 218 17.02 -16.36 14.69
N GLU A 219 16.70 -16.83 15.90
CA GLU A 219 15.98 -16.05 16.91
C GLU A 219 16.72 -14.78 17.36
N ASN A 220 18.04 -14.71 17.12
CA ASN A 220 18.87 -13.59 17.51
C ASN A 220 18.94 -12.48 16.47
N HIS A 221 18.58 -12.77 15.22
CA HIS A 221 18.58 -11.80 14.14
C HIS A 221 17.69 -10.59 14.48
N PRO A 222 18.14 -9.33 14.24
CA PRO A 222 17.39 -8.13 14.66
C PRO A 222 15.97 -8.04 14.10
N PHE A 223 15.75 -8.51 12.86
CA PHE A 223 14.42 -8.59 12.29
C PHE A 223 13.54 -9.59 13.04
N THR A 224 14.07 -10.77 13.36
CA THR A 224 13.34 -11.79 14.13
C THR A 224 12.95 -11.24 15.49
N LYS A 225 13.87 -10.58 16.21
CA LYS A 225 13.56 -9.96 17.51
C LYS A 225 12.49 -8.87 17.43
N LYS A 226 12.51 -8.03 16.39
CA LYS A 226 11.58 -6.90 16.26
C LYS A 226 10.20 -7.35 15.77
N TYR A 227 10.18 -8.20 14.76
CA TYR A 227 8.98 -8.51 14.00
C TYR A 227 8.48 -9.93 14.16
N ILE A 228 9.20 -10.88 14.76
CA ILE A 228 8.71 -12.25 14.93
C ILE A 228 8.41 -12.49 16.40
N PHE A 229 7.24 -13.06 16.68
CA PHE A 229 6.91 -13.59 18.00
C PHE A 229 6.46 -15.05 17.86
N ASN A 230 6.81 -15.85 18.85
CA ASN A 230 6.42 -17.25 18.91
C ASN A 230 5.18 -17.39 19.79
N HIS A 231 4.07 -17.87 19.23
CA HIS A 231 2.88 -18.20 20.00
C HIS A 231 2.47 -19.65 19.73
N LYS A 232 2.42 -20.47 20.80
CA LYS A 232 2.02 -21.90 20.73
C LYS A 232 2.83 -22.70 19.71
N GLY A 233 4.15 -22.45 19.63
CA GLY A 233 5.04 -23.14 18.70
C GLY A 233 4.93 -22.71 17.23
N LYS A 234 4.14 -21.67 16.93
CA LYS A 234 4.08 -21.05 15.60
C LYS A 234 4.75 -19.67 15.66
N SER A 235 5.70 -19.44 14.78
CA SER A 235 6.27 -18.11 14.55
C SER A 235 5.27 -17.27 13.76
N SER A 236 5.03 -16.04 14.19
CA SER A 236 4.11 -15.11 13.55
C SER A 236 4.70 -13.71 13.56
N ILE A 237 4.30 -12.89 12.60
CA ILE A 237 4.81 -11.53 12.50
C ILE A 237 4.03 -10.60 13.43
N ASN A 238 4.75 -9.82 14.21
CA ASN A 238 4.25 -8.74 15.04
C ASN A 238 3.82 -7.57 14.15
N ILE A 239 2.63 -7.71 13.56
CA ILE A 239 2.00 -6.70 12.69
C ILE A 239 1.93 -5.33 13.38
N LYS A 240 1.71 -5.30 14.71
CA LYS A 240 1.73 -4.03 15.46
C LYS A 240 3.04 -3.27 15.24
N LYS A 241 4.19 -3.97 15.25
CA LYS A 241 5.51 -3.36 15.00
C LYS A 241 5.71 -2.92 13.56
N VAL A 242 5.14 -3.64 12.60
CA VAL A 242 5.16 -3.24 11.18
C VAL A 242 4.46 -1.89 10.98
N TYR A 243 3.34 -1.68 11.67
CA TYR A 243 2.47 -0.52 11.44
C TYR A 243 2.57 0.59 12.49
N GLU A 244 3.44 0.48 13.48
CA GLU A 244 3.89 1.63 14.30
C GLU A 244 4.49 2.74 13.40
N ASN A 245 4.97 2.36 12.21
CA ASN A 245 5.58 3.25 11.23
C ASN A 245 4.70 3.54 9.99
N LEU A 246 3.40 3.23 10.03
CA LEU A 246 2.45 3.61 8.97
C LEU A 246 1.84 4.97 9.27
N LYS A 247 1.97 5.91 8.32
CA LYS A 247 1.44 7.26 8.45
C LYS A 247 0.73 7.68 7.17
N PHE A 248 -0.42 8.33 7.34
CA PHE A 248 -1.13 9.04 6.28
C PHE A 248 -0.75 10.53 6.34
N LEU A 249 -0.16 11.04 5.27
CA LEU A 249 0.58 12.30 5.27
C LEU A 249 0.23 13.16 4.05
N ASP A 250 0.48 14.46 4.16
CA ASP A 250 0.26 15.42 3.07
C ASP A 250 1.37 15.32 2.01
N SER A 251 1.02 14.97 0.79
CA SER A 251 1.99 14.79 -0.31
C SER A 251 2.92 16.00 -0.51
N ARG A 252 2.47 17.22 -0.21
CA ARG A 252 3.26 18.46 -0.36
C ARG A 252 4.53 18.47 0.49
N GLU A 253 4.49 17.86 1.67
CA GLU A 253 5.63 17.81 2.60
C GLU A 253 6.50 16.55 2.43
N HIS A 254 6.06 15.61 1.58
CA HIS A 254 6.59 14.25 1.51
C HIS A 254 6.98 13.87 0.09
N PHE A 255 8.26 14.07 -0.26
CA PHE A 255 8.77 13.84 -1.61
C PHE A 255 8.63 12.38 -2.07
N GLU A 256 8.70 11.42 -1.14
CA GLU A 256 8.48 10.01 -1.39
C GLU A 256 7.08 9.69 -1.92
N ILE A 257 6.06 10.41 -1.46
CA ILE A 257 4.67 10.28 -1.94
C ILE A 257 4.58 10.90 -3.35
N ARG A 258 5.17 12.08 -3.55
CA ARG A 258 5.23 12.71 -4.88
C ARG A 258 6.01 11.89 -5.91
N ILE A 259 7.05 11.16 -5.50
CA ILE A 259 7.72 10.18 -6.37
C ILE A 259 6.72 9.09 -6.79
N ALA A 260 5.93 8.56 -5.86
CA ALA A 260 4.89 7.58 -6.15
C ALA A 260 3.84 8.13 -7.12
N ASP A 261 3.34 9.36 -6.95
CA ASP A 261 2.41 10.02 -7.89
C ASP A 261 2.94 9.99 -9.33
N ILE A 262 4.16 10.51 -9.55
CA ILE A 262 4.73 10.61 -10.89
C ILE A 262 4.93 9.22 -11.53
N ILE A 263 5.31 8.21 -10.75
CA ILE A 263 5.37 6.82 -11.21
C ILE A 263 3.96 6.32 -11.58
N GLY A 264 2.96 6.61 -10.74
CA GLY A 264 1.55 6.31 -11.01
C GLY A 264 1.09 6.88 -12.35
N ILE A 265 1.48 8.11 -12.68
CA ILE A 265 1.17 8.73 -13.98
C ILE A 265 1.77 7.95 -15.16
N ILE A 266 3.01 7.45 -15.05
CA ILE A 266 3.63 6.62 -16.09
C ILE A 266 2.82 5.34 -16.29
N TYR A 267 2.52 4.64 -15.18
CA TYR A 267 1.73 3.41 -15.18
C TYR A 267 0.33 3.62 -15.76
N ASN A 268 -0.37 4.70 -15.35
CA ASN A 268 -1.69 5.04 -15.87
C ASN A 268 -1.67 5.27 -17.38
N ARG A 269 -0.70 6.03 -17.89
CA ARG A 269 -0.59 6.31 -19.33
C ARG A 269 -0.25 5.06 -20.15
N PHE A 270 0.52 4.14 -19.58
CA PHE A 270 0.78 2.83 -20.19
C PHE A 270 -0.50 2.00 -20.27
N TYR A 271 -1.05 1.61 -19.12
CA TYR A 271 -2.17 0.66 -19.08
C TYR A 271 -3.46 1.21 -19.70
N ASN A 272 -3.76 2.50 -19.53
CA ASN A 272 -5.05 3.07 -19.95
C ASN A 272 -5.00 3.82 -21.28
N ARG A 273 -3.80 4.16 -21.79
CA ARG A 273 -3.67 4.97 -23.02
C ARG A 273 -2.71 4.38 -24.05
N GLY A 274 -2.05 3.25 -23.76
CA GLY A 274 -1.06 2.64 -24.64
C GLY A 274 0.15 3.56 -24.93
N LYS A 275 0.47 4.48 -24.02
CA LYS A 275 1.59 5.44 -24.15
C LYS A 275 2.69 5.12 -23.15
N LEU A 276 3.90 5.65 -23.35
CA LEU A 276 5.02 5.49 -22.43
C LEU A 276 5.47 4.03 -22.24
N VAL A 277 5.40 3.21 -23.31
CA VAL A 277 5.79 1.79 -23.28
C VAL A 277 7.23 1.62 -22.77
N ARG A 278 8.17 2.40 -23.34
CA ARG A 278 9.58 2.34 -22.96
C ARG A 278 9.81 2.74 -21.50
N GLU A 279 9.19 3.82 -21.04
CA GLU A 279 9.33 4.33 -19.68
C GLU A 279 8.74 3.34 -18.66
N PHE A 280 7.62 2.71 -18.99
CA PHE A 280 7.04 1.62 -18.20
C PHE A 280 7.99 0.41 -18.15
N GLU A 281 8.48 -0.08 -19.29
CA GLU A 281 9.42 -1.22 -19.34
C GLU A 281 10.68 -0.97 -18.50
N LEU A 282 11.20 0.26 -18.51
CA LEU A 282 12.34 0.63 -17.66
C LEU A 282 12.01 0.53 -16.16
N LEU A 283 10.81 0.96 -15.75
CA LEU A 283 10.35 0.83 -14.37
C LEU A 283 10.08 -0.63 -13.99
N ASP A 284 9.52 -1.39 -14.92
CA ASP A 284 9.18 -2.81 -14.74
C ASP A 284 10.45 -3.65 -14.50
N ASN A 285 11.49 -3.41 -15.30
CA ASN A 285 12.79 -4.05 -15.14
C ASN A 285 13.54 -3.62 -13.86
N ALA A 286 13.14 -2.51 -13.23
CA ALA A 286 13.76 -1.98 -12.03
C ALA A 286 13.04 -2.38 -10.73
N LYS A 287 12.02 -3.24 -10.80
CA LYS A 287 11.33 -3.80 -9.63
C LYS A 287 12.28 -4.66 -8.78
N VAL A 288 11.92 -4.84 -7.50
CA VAL A 288 12.65 -5.76 -6.59
C VAL A 288 12.42 -7.22 -6.99
N ILE A 289 11.21 -7.53 -7.46
CA ILE A 289 10.76 -8.87 -7.84
C ILE A 289 9.99 -8.75 -9.15
N ASN A 290 10.20 -9.69 -10.08
CA ASN A 290 9.56 -9.71 -11.39
C ASN A 290 8.01 -9.73 -11.30
N ASP A 291 7.44 -10.25 -10.20
CA ASP A 291 5.99 -10.34 -9.96
C ASP A 291 5.44 -9.24 -9.01
N ALA A 292 6.09 -8.06 -8.92
CA ALA A 292 5.64 -6.98 -8.02
C ALA A 292 4.34 -6.26 -8.47
N HIS A 293 3.51 -6.91 -9.30
CA HIS A 293 2.20 -6.47 -9.77
C HIS A 293 1.13 -7.44 -9.28
N ILE A 294 0.13 -6.93 -8.57
CA ILE A 294 -1.13 -7.66 -8.36
C ILE A 294 -2.28 -6.93 -9.06
N GLU A 295 -3.02 -7.64 -9.91
CA GLU A 295 -4.34 -7.21 -10.35
C GLU A 295 -5.40 -7.87 -9.45
N ILE A 296 -6.15 -7.05 -8.72
CA ILE A 296 -7.26 -7.50 -7.90
C ILE A 296 -8.41 -7.93 -8.81
N GLY A 297 -8.83 -9.18 -8.64
CA GLY A 297 -10.06 -9.71 -9.20
C GLY A 297 -11.08 -9.99 -8.10
N PHE A 298 -12.36 -9.87 -8.43
CA PHE A 298 -13.46 -10.30 -7.56
C PHE A 298 -14.02 -11.61 -8.09
N LEU A 299 -13.97 -12.65 -7.25
CA LEU A 299 -14.49 -13.98 -7.59
C LEU A 299 -15.87 -14.17 -6.97
N GLU A 300 -16.74 -14.91 -7.65
CA GLU A 300 -18.00 -15.35 -7.07
C GLU A 300 -17.79 -16.32 -5.90
N PHE A 301 -18.65 -16.22 -4.89
CA PHE A 301 -18.62 -17.08 -3.71
C PHE A 301 -20.00 -17.24 -3.08
N ASP A 302 -20.19 -18.28 -2.26
CA ASP A 302 -21.39 -18.44 -1.43
C ASP A 302 -21.22 -17.63 -0.14
N ALA A 303 -22.00 -16.56 0.00
CA ALA A 303 -21.84 -15.64 1.12
C ALA A 303 -22.16 -16.29 2.48
N GLU A 304 -23.22 -17.09 2.57
CA GLU A 304 -23.56 -17.73 3.86
C GLU A 304 -22.52 -18.76 4.23
N ARG A 305 -22.11 -19.61 3.28
CA ARG A 305 -21.07 -20.60 3.55
C ARG A 305 -19.74 -19.95 3.95
N THR A 306 -19.32 -18.90 3.24
CA THR A 306 -18.09 -18.16 3.57
C THR A 306 -18.19 -17.55 4.95
N PHE A 307 -19.33 -16.95 5.31
CA PHE A 307 -19.50 -16.34 6.62
C PHE A 307 -19.47 -17.36 7.76
N GLU A 308 -20.08 -18.54 7.60
CA GLU A 308 -20.01 -19.61 8.61
C GLU A 308 -18.58 -20.12 8.82
N ILE A 309 -17.77 -20.22 7.75
CA ILE A 309 -16.34 -20.54 7.86
C ILE A 309 -15.62 -19.45 8.66
N LEU A 310 -15.89 -18.18 8.39
CA LEU A 310 -15.26 -17.05 9.07
C LEU A 310 -15.62 -16.98 10.56
N LYS A 311 -16.86 -17.30 10.95
CA LYS A 311 -17.25 -17.37 12.37
C LYS A 311 -16.36 -18.35 13.14
N GLY A 312 -16.15 -19.54 12.57
CA GLY A 312 -15.29 -20.56 13.18
C GLY A 312 -13.81 -20.16 13.32
N GLN A 313 -13.36 -19.11 12.63
CA GLN A 313 -12.02 -18.54 12.80
C GLN A 313 -11.96 -17.42 13.86
N ILE A 314 -13.10 -16.79 14.15
CA ILE A 314 -13.23 -15.67 15.10
C ILE A 314 -13.54 -16.20 16.51
N ASP A 315 -14.32 -17.28 16.61
CA ASP A 315 -14.68 -17.92 17.87
C ASP A 315 -13.47 -18.61 18.53
#